data_AF-A0A949E4X8-F1
#
_entry.id   AF-A0A949E4X8-F1
#
_cell.length_a   1.000
_cell.length_b   1.000
_cell.length_c   1.000
_cell.angle_alpha   90.00
_cell.angle_beta   90.00
_cell.angle_gamma   90.00
#
_symmetry.space_group_name_H-M   'P 1'
#
loop_
_entity.id
_entity.type
_entity.pdbx_description
1 polymer ?
#
loop_
_entity_poly.entity_id
_entity_poly.type
_entity_poly.pdbx_seq_one_letter_code
_entity_poly.pdbx_strand_id
1 'polypeptide(L)'
;MDAEQIRQLKPQLTRYLKRFEDCFARKDTRKHFPVYVEGQLSELSGKSVEPIAKHAGVPVRTLQEFLALHKWDHDRMRDRLQGIVAAEHSGKHSIGILDETSFVKKGDKTPGVQRQHCGTVGKQENCMATVHLAYAAGDFHCLIDGELFLPESWSDDRTRCDEAGIPEDMVYRPKWKIALELVERCLQDQKSELGLDDYEGRRYLGLKRHLVPASVSYLFLARVHQKLRGKKPELTVCQVHTAVGALVRS
;
A
#
# COMPACT_ATOMS: atom_id res chain seq x y z
N MET A 1 -19.81 -22.05 -0.38
CA MET A 1 -18.56 -22.81 -0.53
C MET A 1 -18.81 -24.25 -0.13
N ASP A 2 -18.36 -25.20 -0.93
CA ASP A 2 -18.38 -26.62 -0.55
C ASP A 2 -17.14 -27.01 0.29
N ALA A 3 -17.16 -28.21 0.86
CA ALA A 3 -16.08 -28.70 1.72
C ALA A 3 -14.73 -28.83 1.01
N GLU A 4 -14.73 -29.07 -0.31
CA GLU A 4 -13.50 -29.21 -1.09
C GLU A 4 -12.87 -27.83 -1.34
N GLN A 5 -13.68 -26.82 -1.67
CA GLN A 5 -13.24 -25.44 -1.78
C GLN A 5 -12.59 -24.94 -0.47
N ILE A 6 -13.16 -25.30 0.70
CA ILE A 6 -12.57 -24.95 2.00
C ILE A 6 -11.19 -25.59 2.18
N ARG A 7 -11.02 -26.87 1.84
CA ARG A 7 -9.73 -27.57 1.96
C ARG A 7 -8.63 -26.94 1.10
N GLN A 8 -8.99 -26.40 -0.06
CA GLN A 8 -8.04 -25.77 -0.98
C GLN A 8 -7.57 -24.39 -0.51
N LEU A 9 -8.26 -23.73 0.43
CA LEU A 9 -7.90 -22.39 0.90
C LEU A 9 -6.52 -22.35 1.57
N LYS A 10 -6.15 -23.36 2.35
CA LYS A 10 -4.86 -23.39 3.06
C LYS A 10 -3.66 -23.51 2.10
N PRO A 11 -3.66 -24.44 1.12
CA PRO A 11 -2.67 -24.46 0.05
C PRO A 11 -2.65 -23.17 -0.78
N GLN A 12 -3.82 -22.59 -1.08
CA GLN A 12 -3.92 -21.33 -1.82
C GLN A 12 -3.28 -20.17 -1.04
N LEU A 13 -3.58 -20.01 0.24
CA LEU A 13 -2.95 -19.02 1.12
C LEU A 13 -1.43 -19.22 1.14
N THR A 14 -0.96 -20.46 1.25
CA THR A 14 0.48 -20.76 1.24
C THR A 14 1.12 -20.32 -0.08
N ARG A 15 0.50 -20.61 -1.23
CA ARG A 15 0.98 -20.17 -2.55
C ARG A 15 0.92 -18.65 -2.69
N TYR A 16 -0.11 -18.01 -2.15
CA TYR A 16 -0.26 -16.56 -2.16
C TYR A 16 0.85 -15.88 -1.37
N LEU A 17 1.11 -16.31 -0.13
CA LEU A 17 2.15 -15.75 0.72
C LEU A 17 3.56 -15.94 0.14
N LYS A 18 3.77 -17.00 -0.66
CA LYS A 18 5.04 -17.21 -1.38
C LYS A 18 5.40 -16.07 -2.34
N ARG A 19 4.42 -15.31 -2.82
CA ARG A 19 4.64 -14.17 -3.73
C ARG A 19 5.32 -12.98 -3.06
N PHE A 20 5.49 -13.01 -1.74
CA PHE A 20 6.13 -11.94 -0.95
C PHE A 20 7.45 -12.38 -0.31
N GLU A 21 7.96 -13.57 -0.65
CA GLU A 21 9.17 -14.10 -0.01
C GLU A 21 10.41 -13.20 -0.24
N ASP A 22 10.48 -12.51 -1.37
CA ASP A 22 11.57 -11.60 -1.73
C ASP A 22 11.54 -10.27 -0.97
N CYS A 23 10.50 -10.01 -0.16
CA CYS A 23 10.43 -8.87 0.76
C CYS A 23 11.25 -9.11 2.04
N PHE A 24 11.76 -10.33 2.24
CA PHE A 24 12.50 -10.73 3.43
C PHE A 24 13.93 -11.13 3.08
N ALA A 25 14.92 -10.39 3.61
CA ALA A 25 16.33 -10.74 3.42
C ALA A 25 16.74 -12.02 4.17
N ARG A 26 16.09 -12.33 5.30
CA ARG A 26 16.44 -13.47 6.16
C ARG A 26 15.30 -14.50 6.24
N LYS A 27 15.63 -15.78 6.03
CA LYS A 27 14.68 -16.89 6.15
C LYS A 27 14.03 -16.97 7.54
N ASP A 28 14.78 -16.66 8.60
CA ASP A 28 14.28 -16.63 9.97
C ASP A 28 13.30 -15.50 10.26
N THR A 29 13.38 -14.37 9.57
CA THR A 29 12.35 -13.33 9.66
C THR A 29 11.11 -13.77 8.88
N ARG A 30 11.34 -14.30 7.67
CA ARG A 30 10.28 -14.73 6.74
C ARG A 30 9.33 -15.78 7.34
N LYS A 31 9.83 -16.71 8.16
CA LYS A 31 8.98 -17.77 8.77
C LYS A 31 7.87 -17.21 9.67
N HIS A 32 8.00 -15.99 10.18
CA HIS A 32 7.00 -15.36 11.05
C HIS A 32 5.86 -14.70 10.26
N PHE A 33 6.05 -14.40 8.97
CA PHE A 33 5.03 -13.75 8.15
C PHE A 33 3.78 -14.62 7.95
N PRO A 34 3.88 -15.91 7.54
CA PRO A 34 2.70 -16.78 7.48
C PRO A 34 2.03 -16.97 8.84
N VAL A 35 2.80 -17.08 9.91
CA VAL A 35 2.26 -17.21 11.28
C VAL A 35 1.37 -16.02 11.63
N TYR A 36 1.84 -14.80 11.34
CA TYR A 36 1.08 -13.59 11.63
C TYR A 36 -0.19 -13.48 10.78
N VAL A 37 -0.09 -13.71 9.46
CA VAL A 37 -1.25 -13.64 8.55
C VAL A 37 -2.29 -14.71 8.88
N GLU A 38 -1.87 -15.93 9.17
CA GLU A 38 -2.79 -17.00 9.58
C GLU A 38 -3.49 -16.67 10.91
N GLY A 39 -2.77 -16.03 11.83
CA GLY A 39 -3.33 -15.47 13.05
C GLY A 39 -4.42 -14.43 12.78
N GLN A 40 -4.21 -13.54 11.82
CA GLN A 40 -5.20 -12.54 11.41
C GLN A 40 -6.46 -13.20 10.82
N LEU A 41 -6.29 -14.27 10.03
CA LEU A 41 -7.37 -15.00 9.35
C LEU A 41 -8.08 -16.06 10.23
N SER A 42 -7.59 -16.29 11.45
CA SER A 42 -8.16 -17.28 12.39
C SER A 42 -9.53 -16.87 12.94
N GLU A 43 -10.10 -17.67 13.84
CA GLU A 43 -11.34 -17.33 14.60
C GLU A 43 -11.06 -16.66 15.97
N LEU A 44 -9.81 -16.27 16.25
CA LEU A 44 -9.45 -15.58 17.48
C LEU A 44 -10.30 -14.31 17.70
N SER A 45 -10.81 -14.13 18.92
CA SER A 45 -11.59 -12.95 19.33
C SER A 45 -10.79 -11.65 19.33
N GLY A 46 -9.46 -11.73 19.40
CA GLY A 46 -8.55 -10.60 19.25
C GLY A 46 -7.42 -10.91 18.27
N LYS A 47 -7.15 -9.99 17.34
CA LYS A 47 -6.10 -10.11 16.31
C LYS A 47 -4.82 -9.35 16.66
N SER A 48 -4.58 -9.08 17.94
CA SER A 48 -3.30 -8.52 18.39
C SER A 48 -2.22 -9.60 18.42
N VAL A 49 -0.96 -9.18 18.57
CA VAL A 49 0.20 -10.07 18.53
C VAL A 49 0.12 -11.19 19.57
N GLU A 50 -0.32 -10.88 20.79
CA GLU A 50 -0.32 -11.86 21.89
C GLU A 50 -1.29 -13.03 21.66
N PRO A 51 -2.58 -12.83 21.34
CA PRO A 51 -3.49 -13.92 20.97
C PRO A 51 -2.96 -14.76 19.80
N ILE A 52 -2.42 -14.11 18.76
CA ILE A 52 -1.88 -14.80 17.58
C ILE A 52 -0.69 -15.67 17.97
N ALA A 53 0.26 -15.11 18.74
CA ALA A 53 1.45 -15.83 19.20
C ALA A 53 1.08 -17.05 20.05
N LYS A 54 0.17 -16.86 21.02
CA LYS A 54 -0.33 -17.94 21.89
C LYS A 54 -1.01 -19.04 21.07
N HIS A 55 -1.84 -18.67 20.10
CA HIS A 55 -2.52 -19.63 19.22
C HIS A 55 -1.55 -20.43 18.35
N ALA A 56 -0.51 -19.77 17.84
CA ALA A 56 0.51 -20.40 16.99
C ALA A 56 1.60 -21.16 17.76
N GLY A 57 1.59 -21.13 19.10
CA GLY A 57 2.65 -21.74 19.92
C GLY A 57 4.01 -21.06 19.79
N VAL A 58 4.04 -19.78 19.40
CA VAL A 58 5.26 -18.97 19.24
C VAL A 58 5.39 -18.02 20.44
N PRO A 59 6.60 -17.75 20.97
CA PRO A 59 6.77 -16.76 22.02
C PRO A 59 6.23 -15.39 21.60
N VAL A 60 5.44 -14.76 22.46
CA VAL A 60 4.82 -13.44 22.21
C VAL A 60 5.88 -12.41 21.81
N ARG A 61 7.02 -12.41 22.51
CA ARG A 61 8.13 -11.51 22.24
C ARG A 61 8.65 -11.65 20.81
N THR A 62 8.74 -12.86 20.27
CA THR A 62 9.22 -13.11 18.91
C THR A 62 8.32 -12.46 17.86
N LEU A 63 7.00 -12.58 17.98
CA LEU A 63 6.10 -11.91 17.03
C LEU A 63 6.02 -10.39 17.24
N GLN A 64 6.26 -9.88 18.46
CA GLN A 64 6.39 -8.45 18.70
C GLN A 64 7.63 -7.88 18.00
N GLU A 65 8.78 -8.57 18.12
CA GLU A 65 10.02 -8.18 17.46
C GLU A 65 9.93 -8.34 15.94
N PHE A 66 9.16 -9.29 15.43
CA PHE A 66 8.86 -9.41 14.00
C PHE A 66 8.20 -8.15 13.42
N LEU A 67 7.22 -7.57 14.13
CA LEU A 67 6.56 -6.35 13.67
C LEU A 67 7.38 -5.09 13.92
N ALA A 68 8.10 -5.02 15.04
CA ALA A 68 8.73 -3.78 15.49
C ALA A 68 10.22 -3.64 15.12
N LEU A 69 10.98 -4.74 15.02
CA LEU A 69 12.44 -4.70 14.97
C LEU A 69 13.05 -5.44 13.78
N HIS A 70 12.41 -6.52 13.31
CA HIS A 70 12.94 -7.26 12.17
C HIS A 70 12.87 -6.40 10.91
N LYS A 71 13.99 -6.34 10.17
CA LYS A 71 14.03 -5.62 8.89
C LYS A 71 13.42 -6.46 7.78
N TRP A 72 12.34 -5.97 7.18
CA TRP A 72 11.74 -6.46 5.95
C TRP A 72 11.24 -5.28 5.12
N ASP A 73 11.22 -5.47 3.81
CA ASP A 73 10.93 -4.43 2.82
C ASP A 73 9.40 -4.30 2.68
N HIS A 74 8.81 -3.52 3.59
CA HIS A 74 7.36 -3.29 3.64
C HIS A 74 6.88 -2.45 2.45
N ASP A 75 7.73 -1.57 1.92
CA ASP A 75 7.47 -0.82 0.68
C ASP A 75 7.33 -1.77 -0.51
N ARG A 76 8.31 -2.67 -0.72
CA ARG A 76 8.22 -3.69 -1.77
C ARG A 76 7.02 -4.61 -1.58
N MET A 77 6.66 -4.96 -0.34
CA MET A 77 5.49 -5.79 -0.08
C MET A 77 4.20 -5.08 -0.50
N ARG A 78 4.06 -3.80 -0.19
CA ARG A 78 2.95 -2.96 -0.65
C ARG A 78 2.95 -2.83 -2.17
N ASP A 79 4.08 -2.52 -2.79
CA ASP A 79 4.16 -2.34 -4.24
C ASP A 79 3.86 -3.67 -4.97
N ARG A 80 4.28 -4.80 -4.40
CA ARG A 80 3.90 -6.15 -4.87
C ARG A 80 2.39 -6.36 -4.76
N LEU A 81 1.77 -6.01 -3.63
CA LEU A 81 0.30 -6.09 -3.46
C LEU A 81 -0.41 -5.27 -4.54
N GLN A 82 0.02 -4.03 -4.78
CA GLN A 82 -0.53 -3.16 -5.82
C GLN A 82 -0.38 -3.77 -7.22
N GLY A 83 0.80 -4.31 -7.53
CA GLY A 83 1.07 -4.99 -8.81
C GLY A 83 0.20 -6.24 -9.01
N ILE A 84 -0.05 -7.01 -7.95
CA ILE A 84 -0.97 -8.17 -7.99
C ILE A 84 -2.39 -7.72 -8.33
N VAL A 85 -2.89 -6.69 -7.65
CA VAL A 85 -4.24 -6.16 -7.88
C VAL A 85 -4.38 -5.59 -9.29
N ALA A 86 -3.37 -4.86 -9.76
CA ALA A 86 -3.35 -4.33 -11.12
C ALA A 86 -3.32 -5.44 -12.19
N ALA A 87 -2.58 -6.52 -11.96
CA ALA A 87 -2.50 -7.64 -12.89
C ALA A 87 -3.79 -8.48 -12.92
N GLU A 88 -4.37 -8.78 -11.76
CA GLU A 88 -5.44 -9.77 -11.61
C GLU A 88 -6.85 -9.17 -11.61
N HIS A 89 -7.00 -7.93 -11.14
CA HIS A 89 -8.30 -7.30 -10.89
C HIS A 89 -8.49 -5.96 -11.58
N SER A 90 -7.65 -5.66 -12.56
CA SER A 90 -7.85 -4.46 -13.36
C SER A 90 -9.18 -4.52 -14.11
N GLY A 91 -9.94 -3.42 -14.15
CA GLY A 91 -11.22 -3.32 -14.90
C GLY A 91 -11.36 -2.02 -15.72
N LYS A 92 -12.38 -1.91 -16.59
CA LYS A 92 -12.74 -0.63 -17.26
C LYS A 92 -13.39 0.36 -16.30
N HIS A 93 -13.99 -0.15 -15.23
CA HIS A 93 -14.69 0.62 -14.20
C HIS A 93 -13.99 0.46 -12.84
N SER A 94 -12.65 0.45 -12.86
CA SER A 94 -11.85 0.43 -11.65
C SER A 94 -11.89 1.79 -10.97
N ILE A 95 -12.11 1.79 -9.66
CA ILE A 95 -12.21 3.00 -8.84
C ILE A 95 -11.20 2.89 -7.71
N GLY A 96 -10.42 3.95 -7.51
CA GLY A 96 -9.67 4.16 -6.27
C GLY A 96 -10.57 4.85 -5.24
N ILE A 97 -10.65 4.30 -4.04
CA ILE A 97 -11.46 4.83 -2.94
C ILE A 97 -10.48 5.32 -1.87
N LEU A 98 -10.62 6.58 -1.50
CA LEU A 98 -9.86 7.18 -0.41
C LEU A 98 -10.76 7.23 0.81
N ASP A 99 -10.30 6.63 1.90
CA ASP A 99 -11.05 6.58 3.15
C ASP A 99 -10.13 6.78 4.36
N GLU A 100 -10.66 7.43 5.39
CA GLU A 100 -9.97 7.58 6.68
C GLU A 100 -10.60 6.63 7.69
N THR A 101 -9.77 5.87 8.38
CA THR A 101 -10.21 4.99 9.46
C THR A 101 -9.57 5.43 10.77
N SER A 102 -10.37 5.50 11.83
CA SER A 102 -9.90 5.88 13.16
C SER A 102 -10.15 4.79 14.19
N PHE A 103 -9.19 4.61 15.09
CA PHE A 103 -9.18 3.54 16.08
C PHE A 103 -9.07 4.14 17.47
N VAL A 104 -10.05 3.86 18.34
CA VAL A 104 -10.00 4.27 19.74
C VAL A 104 -8.82 3.58 20.43
N LYS A 105 -8.08 4.35 21.23
CA LYS A 105 -6.91 3.87 21.97
C LYS A 105 -6.96 4.36 23.41
N LYS A 106 -6.35 3.59 24.30
CA LYS A 106 -6.08 4.02 25.68
C LYS A 106 -4.60 4.35 25.81
N GLY A 107 -4.29 5.45 26.51
CA GLY A 107 -2.92 5.95 26.68
C GLY A 107 -2.45 6.88 25.57
N ASP A 108 -1.16 7.21 25.61
CA ASP A 108 -0.50 8.25 24.81
C ASP A 108 0.68 7.75 23.97
N LYS A 109 1.06 6.47 24.09
CA LYS A 109 2.25 5.92 23.40
C LYS A 109 1.99 5.34 22.01
N THR A 110 0.73 5.17 21.58
CA THR A 110 0.45 4.69 20.21
C THR A 110 0.73 5.81 19.20
N PRO A 111 1.49 5.57 18.11
CA PRO A 111 1.80 6.60 17.12
C PRO A 111 0.56 7.36 16.64
N GLY A 112 0.63 8.70 16.67
CA GLY A 112 -0.43 9.60 16.24
C GLY A 112 -1.69 9.62 17.12
N VAL A 113 -1.67 8.98 18.31
CA VAL A 113 -2.82 8.99 19.22
C VAL A 113 -2.97 10.36 19.90
N GLN A 114 -4.17 10.93 19.80
CA GLN A 114 -4.55 12.12 20.53
C GLN A 114 -6.07 12.18 20.70
N ARG A 115 -6.55 13.16 21.48
CA ARG A 115 -7.97 13.50 21.53
C ARG A 115 -8.36 14.25 20.25
N GLN A 116 -9.06 13.57 19.34
CA GLN A 116 -9.50 14.10 18.05
C GLN A 116 -10.82 13.47 17.61
N HIS A 117 -11.41 13.94 16.51
CA HIS A 117 -12.63 13.32 16.00
C HIS A 117 -12.35 11.87 15.56
N CYS A 118 -13.11 10.92 16.12
CA CYS A 118 -13.02 9.50 15.79
C CYS A 118 -14.32 9.07 15.09
N GLY A 119 -14.22 8.80 13.78
CA GLY A 119 -15.35 8.33 12.97
C GLY A 119 -16.03 7.09 13.53
N THR A 120 -15.27 6.15 14.11
CA THR A 120 -15.81 4.91 14.71
C THR A 120 -16.80 5.16 15.86
N VAL A 121 -16.64 6.26 16.60
CA VAL A 121 -17.54 6.64 17.70
C VAL A 121 -18.31 7.94 17.46
N GLY A 122 -18.15 8.56 16.27
CA GLY A 122 -18.85 9.77 15.83
C GLY A 122 -18.58 11.03 16.66
N LYS A 123 -17.55 11.04 17.52
CA LYS A 123 -17.28 12.14 18.47
C LYS A 123 -15.78 12.33 18.70
N GLN A 124 -15.43 13.36 19.46
CA GLN A 124 -14.06 13.49 19.96
C GLN A 124 -13.74 12.39 20.97
N GLU A 125 -12.67 11.65 20.71
CA GLU A 125 -12.17 10.59 21.57
C GLU A 125 -10.64 10.49 21.43
N ASN A 126 -9.99 9.84 22.40
CA ASN A 126 -8.59 9.47 22.24
C ASN A 126 -8.46 8.36 21.18
N CYS A 127 -7.99 8.72 20.00
CA CYS A 127 -7.87 7.82 18.87
C CYS A 127 -6.64 8.11 18.01
N MET A 128 -6.23 7.11 17.24
CA MET A 128 -5.33 7.29 16.10
C MET A 128 -6.14 7.22 14.81
N ALA A 129 -5.65 7.83 13.73
CA ALA A 129 -6.28 7.77 12.42
C ALA A 129 -5.27 7.39 11.34
N THR A 130 -5.72 6.65 10.34
CA THR A 130 -4.95 6.31 9.14
C THR A 130 -5.78 6.64 7.90
N VAL A 131 -5.11 7.03 6.83
CA VAL A 131 -5.73 7.26 5.52
C VAL A 131 -5.36 6.07 4.65
N HIS A 132 -6.34 5.49 3.96
CA HIS A 132 -6.14 4.32 3.13
C HIS A 132 -6.57 4.58 1.69
N LEU A 133 -5.92 3.85 0.78
CA LEU A 133 -6.35 3.70 -0.60
C LEU A 133 -6.88 2.27 -0.77
N ALA A 134 -8.16 2.17 -1.10
CA ALA A 134 -8.79 0.94 -1.53
C ALA A 134 -8.96 0.94 -3.05
N TYR A 135 -9.02 -0.26 -3.62
CA TYR A 135 -9.27 -0.48 -5.03
C TYR A 135 -10.56 -1.31 -5.17
N ALA A 136 -11.44 -0.89 -6.09
CA ALA A 136 -12.66 -1.62 -6.42
C ALA A 136 -12.81 -1.78 -7.93
N ALA A 137 -13.17 -2.98 -8.38
CA ALA A 137 -13.50 -3.27 -9.77
C ALA A 137 -14.53 -4.40 -9.86
N GLY A 138 -15.74 -4.09 -10.33
CA GLY A 138 -16.83 -5.07 -10.34
C GLY A 138 -17.22 -5.47 -8.91
N ASP A 139 -17.16 -6.77 -8.62
CA ASP A 139 -17.40 -7.37 -7.30
C ASP A 139 -16.13 -7.46 -6.42
N PHE A 140 -14.95 -7.21 -6.99
CA PHE A 140 -13.69 -7.22 -6.26
C PHE A 140 -13.42 -5.88 -5.56
N HIS A 141 -13.01 -5.94 -4.30
CA HIS A 141 -12.49 -4.80 -3.57
C HIS A 141 -11.44 -5.20 -2.54
N CYS A 142 -10.41 -4.37 -2.35
CA CYS A 142 -9.39 -4.57 -1.32
C CYS A 142 -8.67 -3.27 -0.94
N LEU A 143 -8.02 -3.24 0.23
CA LEU A 143 -7.05 -2.20 0.57
C LEU A 143 -5.73 -2.46 -0.15
N ILE A 144 -5.10 -1.41 -0.68
CA ILE A 144 -3.84 -1.51 -1.46
C ILE A 144 -2.72 -0.59 -0.93
N ASP A 145 -3.06 0.42 -0.15
CA ASP A 145 -2.10 1.28 0.54
C ASP A 145 -2.74 1.93 1.78
N GLY A 146 -1.91 2.40 2.70
CA GLY A 146 -2.33 3.17 3.86
C GLY A 146 -1.17 3.88 4.53
N GLU A 147 -1.49 4.96 5.23
CA GLU A 147 -0.49 5.78 5.94
C GLU A 147 -1.07 6.37 7.23
N LEU A 148 -0.20 6.58 8.21
CA LEU A 148 -0.56 7.22 9.47
C LEU A 148 -0.88 8.70 9.26
N PHE A 149 -2.01 9.17 9.80
CA PHE A 149 -2.21 10.59 10.01
C PHE A 149 -1.52 11.01 11.31
N LEU A 150 -0.36 11.66 11.18
CA LEU A 150 0.36 12.24 12.31
C LEU A 150 -0.17 13.65 12.60
N PRO A 151 -0.82 13.90 13.75
CA PRO A 151 -1.33 15.22 14.08
C PRO A 151 -0.22 16.20 14.48
N GLU A 152 -0.51 17.50 14.43
CA GLU A 152 0.42 18.58 14.81
C GLU A 152 1.00 18.36 16.22
N SER A 153 0.17 17.98 17.19
CA SER A 153 0.62 17.71 18.57
C SER A 153 1.70 16.62 18.70
N TRP A 154 1.73 15.66 17.77
CA TRP A 154 2.82 14.69 17.67
C TRP A 154 3.96 15.24 16.85
N SER A 155 3.64 15.89 15.72
CA SER A 155 4.65 16.45 14.83
C SER A 155 5.53 17.49 15.52
N ASP A 156 5.00 18.23 16.48
CA ASP A 156 5.73 19.26 17.22
C ASP A 156 6.51 18.68 18.41
N ASP A 157 6.23 17.43 18.80
CA ASP A 157 6.91 16.70 19.88
C ASP A 157 7.86 15.65 19.30
N ARG A 158 9.06 16.10 18.94
CA ARG A 158 10.08 15.21 18.34
C ARG A 158 10.58 14.14 19.28
N THR A 159 10.73 14.44 20.57
CA THR A 159 11.09 13.43 21.58
C THR A 159 10.10 12.27 21.60
N ARG A 160 8.79 12.57 21.56
CA ARG A 160 7.74 11.55 21.51
C ARG A 160 7.73 10.78 20.19
N CYS A 161 8.04 11.44 19.07
CA CYS A 161 8.21 10.78 17.77
C CYS A 161 9.39 9.78 17.81
N ASP A 162 10.53 10.20 18.36
CA ASP A 162 11.73 9.38 18.47
C ASP A 162 11.51 8.15 19.35
N GLU A 163 10.84 8.30 20.50
CA GLU A 163 10.43 7.19 21.36
C GLU A 163 9.55 6.16 20.63
N ALA A 164 8.72 6.63 19.69
CA ALA A 164 7.81 5.81 18.89
C ALA A 164 8.44 5.28 17.59
N GLY A 165 9.69 5.65 17.29
CA GLY A 165 10.39 5.27 16.06
C GLY A 165 9.81 5.92 14.79
N ILE A 166 9.17 7.09 14.92
CA ILE A 166 8.63 7.85 13.79
C ILE A 166 9.78 8.54 13.06
N PRO A 167 9.96 8.34 11.74
CA PRO A 167 11.03 9.00 10.96
C PRO A 167 10.99 10.52 11.03
N GLU A 168 12.15 11.18 10.88
CA GLU A 168 12.27 12.65 10.93
C GLU A 168 11.44 13.36 9.86
N ASP A 169 11.32 12.75 8.68
CA ASP A 169 10.56 13.27 7.53
C ASP A 169 9.04 13.03 7.66
N MET A 170 8.61 12.21 8.62
CA MET A 170 7.20 12.04 8.95
C MET A 170 6.72 13.20 9.84
N VAL A 171 6.17 14.21 9.18
CA VAL A 171 5.60 15.41 9.79
C VAL A 171 4.09 15.48 9.58
N TYR A 172 3.43 16.41 10.27
CA TYR A 172 2.02 16.70 10.03
C TYR A 172 1.76 17.00 8.55
N ARG A 173 0.76 16.30 8.01
CA ARG A 173 0.20 16.54 6.69
C ARG A 173 -1.32 16.48 6.79
N PRO A 174 -2.06 17.39 6.14
CA PRO A 174 -3.50 17.27 6.10
C PRO A 174 -3.91 15.98 5.36
N LYS A 175 -5.01 15.35 5.77
CA LYS A 175 -5.45 14.04 5.26
C LYS A 175 -5.57 13.97 3.73
N TRP A 176 -5.99 15.05 3.07
CA TRP A 176 -6.08 15.11 1.60
C TRP A 176 -4.71 15.01 0.92
N LYS A 177 -3.65 15.49 1.57
CA LYS A 177 -2.28 15.40 1.06
C LYS A 177 -1.76 13.98 1.18
N ILE A 178 -2.02 13.33 2.32
CA ILE A 178 -1.72 11.90 2.51
C ILE A 178 -2.44 11.08 1.44
N ALA A 179 -3.74 11.31 1.25
CA ALA A 179 -4.54 10.64 0.24
C ALA A 179 -3.98 10.81 -1.18
N LEU A 180 -3.52 12.03 -1.53
CA LEU A 180 -2.87 12.28 -2.81
C LEU A 180 -1.56 11.52 -2.94
N GLU A 181 -0.72 11.51 -1.90
CA GLU A 181 0.55 10.78 -1.89
C GLU A 181 0.35 9.27 -2.07
N LEU A 182 -0.69 8.67 -1.46
CA LEU A 182 -1.05 7.25 -1.71
C LEU A 182 -1.37 7.00 -3.19
N VAL A 183 -2.14 7.90 -3.81
CA VAL A 183 -2.46 7.82 -5.25
C VAL A 183 -1.20 8.00 -6.08
N GLU A 184 -0.33 8.94 -5.72
CA GLU A 184 0.92 9.17 -6.44
C GLU A 184 1.87 7.97 -6.35
N ARG A 185 2.03 7.34 -5.18
CA ARG A 185 2.80 6.10 -5.02
C ARG A 185 2.29 5.00 -5.96
N CYS A 186 0.96 4.84 -6.04
CA CYS A 186 0.33 3.85 -6.93
C CYS A 186 0.47 4.19 -8.43
N LEU A 187 0.67 5.48 -8.78
CA LEU A 187 0.82 5.96 -10.15
C LEU A 187 2.28 6.20 -10.56
N GLN A 188 3.25 6.02 -9.67
CA GLN A 188 4.65 6.44 -9.83
C GLN A 188 5.27 5.88 -11.13
N ASP A 189 4.96 4.63 -11.49
CA ASP A 189 5.41 3.97 -12.72
C ASP A 189 5.02 4.71 -14.00
N GLN A 190 3.96 5.52 -13.97
CA GLN A 190 3.47 6.23 -15.16
C GLN A 190 4.16 7.58 -15.38
N LYS A 191 4.72 8.19 -14.32
CA LYS A 191 5.38 9.50 -14.38
C LYS A 191 6.81 9.36 -14.90
N SER A 192 7.54 8.35 -14.43
CA SER A 192 8.94 8.07 -14.77
C SER A 192 9.14 7.55 -16.19
N GLU A 193 8.24 6.68 -16.69
CA GLU A 193 8.38 6.05 -18.01
C GLU A 193 8.34 7.03 -19.19
N LEU A 194 7.72 8.21 -19.03
CA LEU A 194 7.58 9.21 -20.09
C LEU A 194 8.45 10.46 -19.88
N GLY A 195 9.36 10.44 -18.90
CA GLY A 195 10.23 11.56 -18.57
C GLY A 195 9.44 12.82 -18.22
N LEU A 196 8.31 12.68 -17.52
CA LEU A 196 7.49 13.83 -17.12
C LEU A 196 8.30 14.80 -16.23
N ASP A 197 9.23 14.26 -15.45
CA ASP A 197 10.17 14.93 -14.56
C ASP A 197 11.52 15.30 -15.21
N ASP A 198 11.81 14.84 -16.42
CA ASP A 198 13.10 15.08 -17.12
C ASP A 198 13.26 16.49 -17.71
N TYR A 199 12.36 17.44 -17.40
CA TYR A 199 12.47 18.81 -17.91
C TYR A 199 13.52 19.63 -17.14
N GLU A 200 14.73 19.74 -17.69
CA GLU A 200 15.84 20.50 -17.08
C GLU A 200 15.88 22.00 -17.46
N GLY A 201 14.88 22.48 -18.21
CA GLY A 201 14.84 23.87 -18.67
C GLY A 201 14.36 24.86 -17.59
N ARG A 202 14.72 26.15 -17.74
CA ARG A 202 14.37 27.21 -16.77
C ARG A 202 13.17 28.08 -17.17
N ARG A 203 12.52 27.82 -18.31
CA ARG A 203 11.47 28.69 -18.87
C ARG A 203 10.09 28.04 -18.75
N TYR A 204 9.12 28.76 -18.16
CA TYR A 204 7.74 28.31 -18.02
C TYR A 204 7.10 27.85 -19.34
N LEU A 205 7.31 28.58 -20.43
CA LEU A 205 6.79 28.18 -21.75
C LEU A 205 7.42 26.86 -22.24
N GLY A 206 8.69 26.62 -21.93
CA GLY A 206 9.35 25.36 -22.25
C GLY A 206 8.77 24.20 -21.43
N LEU A 207 8.52 24.40 -20.13
CA LEU A 207 7.83 23.41 -19.29
C LEU A 207 6.44 23.07 -19.84
N LYS A 208 5.63 24.08 -20.19
CA LYS A 208 4.31 23.85 -20.80
C LYS A 208 4.40 23.05 -22.11
N ARG A 209 5.44 23.30 -22.91
CA ARG A 209 5.71 22.57 -24.16
C ARG A 209 6.30 21.18 -23.95
N HIS A 210 6.80 20.85 -22.77
CA HIS A 210 7.20 19.50 -22.37
C HIS A 210 5.99 18.67 -21.89
N LEU A 211 5.19 19.27 -21.00
CA LEU A 211 4.03 18.59 -20.39
C LEU A 211 2.97 18.17 -21.40
N VAL A 212 2.73 18.99 -22.44
CA VAL A 212 1.68 18.70 -23.44
C VAL A 212 2.03 17.46 -24.29
N PRO A 213 3.22 17.35 -24.93
CA PRO A 213 3.65 16.12 -25.60
C PRO A 213 3.71 14.90 -24.69
N ALA A 214 4.21 15.03 -23.45
CA ALA A 214 4.21 13.93 -22.50
C ALA A 214 2.78 13.40 -22.23
N SER A 215 1.80 14.30 -22.13
CA SER A 215 0.38 13.94 -21.99
C SER A 215 -0.18 13.25 -23.25
N VAL A 216 0.28 13.62 -24.45
CA VAL A 216 -0.11 12.97 -25.72
C VAL A 216 0.44 11.55 -25.78
N SER A 217 1.72 11.36 -25.44
CA SER A 217 2.36 10.03 -25.35
C SER A 217 1.65 9.15 -24.32
N TYR A 218 1.30 9.72 -23.17
CA TYR A 218 0.54 9.05 -22.13
C TYR A 218 -0.83 8.58 -22.64
N LEU A 219 -1.59 9.43 -23.33
CA LEU A 219 -2.87 9.05 -23.91
C LEU A 219 -2.73 7.91 -24.93
N PHE A 220 -1.67 7.91 -25.75
CA PHE A 220 -1.41 6.83 -26.68
C PHE A 220 -1.13 5.51 -25.96
N LEU A 221 -0.21 5.50 -24.99
CA LEU A 221 0.11 4.31 -24.21
C LEU A 221 -1.11 3.78 -23.46
N ALA A 222 -1.89 4.66 -22.84
CA ALA A 222 -3.14 4.30 -22.15
C ALA A 222 -4.15 3.64 -23.11
N ARG A 223 -4.29 4.16 -24.35
CA ARG A 223 -5.18 3.57 -25.38
C ARG A 223 -4.68 2.21 -25.87
N VAL A 224 -3.38 2.09 -26.14
CA VAL A 224 -2.78 0.82 -26.60
C VAL A 224 -2.87 -0.22 -25.49
N HIS A 225 -2.55 0.16 -24.25
CA HIS A 225 -2.73 -0.67 -23.07
C HIS A 225 -4.18 -1.13 -22.94
N GLN A 226 -5.15 -0.20 -22.97
CA GLN A 226 -6.58 -0.53 -22.93
C GLN A 226 -7.01 -1.51 -24.03
N LYS A 227 -6.51 -1.33 -25.26
CA LYS A 227 -6.85 -2.18 -26.42
C LYS A 227 -6.22 -3.58 -26.32
N LEU A 228 -4.95 -3.66 -25.94
CA LEU A 228 -4.22 -4.92 -25.84
C LEU A 228 -4.60 -5.72 -24.61
N ARG A 229 -5.06 -5.06 -23.55
CA ARG A 229 -5.47 -5.70 -22.30
C ARG A 229 -6.65 -6.66 -22.45
N GLY A 230 -7.55 -6.42 -23.41
CA GLY A 230 -8.59 -7.40 -23.77
C GLY A 230 -8.04 -8.73 -24.31
N LYS A 231 -6.78 -8.76 -24.77
CA LYS A 231 -6.09 -9.96 -25.28
C LYS A 231 -4.98 -10.46 -24.35
N LYS A 232 -4.39 -9.59 -23.53
CA LYS A 232 -3.30 -9.87 -22.59
C LYS A 232 -3.57 -9.14 -21.26
N PRO A 233 -4.25 -9.77 -20.30
CA PRO A 233 -4.67 -9.11 -19.06
C PRO A 233 -3.50 -8.59 -18.21
N GLU A 234 -2.37 -9.31 -18.23
CA GLU A 234 -1.17 -9.01 -17.44
C GLU A 234 -0.26 -7.93 -18.04
N LEU A 235 -0.60 -7.41 -19.22
CA LEU A 235 0.25 -6.42 -19.91
C LEU A 235 0.27 -5.12 -19.11
N THR A 236 1.45 -4.62 -18.73
CA THR A 236 1.61 -3.35 -18.01
C THR A 236 1.83 -2.17 -18.98
N VAL A 237 1.61 -0.94 -18.51
CA VAL A 237 1.89 0.27 -19.32
C VAL A 237 3.38 0.37 -19.67
N CYS A 238 4.29 0.02 -18.75
CA CYS A 238 5.74 -0.05 -18.97
C CYS A 238 6.10 -1.05 -20.09
N GLN A 239 5.48 -2.23 -20.11
CA GLN A 239 5.71 -3.22 -21.18
C GLN A 239 5.23 -2.70 -22.55
N VAL A 240 4.09 -1.98 -22.58
CA VAL A 240 3.61 -1.30 -23.79
C VAL A 240 4.59 -0.22 -24.22
N HIS A 241 5.06 0.61 -23.28
CA HIS A 241 6.05 1.65 -23.53
C HIS A 241 7.34 1.09 -24.13
N THR A 242 7.88 0.01 -23.55
CA THR A 242 9.07 -0.69 -24.04
C THR A 242 8.88 -1.21 -25.47
N ALA A 243 7.74 -1.84 -25.75
CA ALA A 243 7.42 -2.37 -27.08
C ALA A 243 7.26 -1.25 -28.12
N VAL A 244 6.59 -0.16 -27.77
CA VAL A 244 6.48 1.04 -28.63
C VAL A 244 7.84 1.67 -28.86
N GLY A 245 8.67 1.79 -27.82
CA GLY A 245 10.03 2.31 -27.92
C GLY A 245 10.96 1.45 -28.79
N ALA A 246 10.71 0.14 -28.89
CA ALA A 246 11.41 -0.72 -29.84
C ALA A 246 11.02 -0.43 -31.30
N LEU A 247 9.73 -0.14 -31.55
CA LEU A 247 9.22 0.23 -32.88
C LEU A 247 9.65 1.63 -33.35
N VAL A 248 9.84 2.57 -32.42
CA VAL A 248 10.32 3.93 -32.77
C VAL A 248 11.81 3.93 -33.10
N ARG A 249 12.56 2.93 -32.62
CA ARG A 249 14.01 2.78 -32.86
C ARG A 249 14.35 1.98 -34.14
N SER A 250 13.36 1.37 -34.79
CA SER A 250 13.47 0.65 -36.06
C SER A 250 13.11 1.54 -37.24
#